data_AF-A0A6N8XBH1-F1
#
_entry.id   AF-A0A6N8XBH1-F1
#
_cell.length_a   1.000
_cell.length_b   1.000
_cell.length_c   1.000
_cell.angle_alpha   90.00
_cell.angle_beta   90.00
_cell.angle_gamma   90.00
#
_symmetry.space_group_name_H-M   'P 1'
#
loop_
_entity.id
_entity.type
_entity.pdbx_description
1 polymer ?
#
loop_
_entity_poly.entity_id
_entity_poly.type
_entity_poly.pdbx_seq_one_letter_code
_entity_poly.pdbx_strand_id
1 'polypeptide(L)'
;MLRRILLVAILVLSVGCEQQPEDVVEDYFAEHEKRYKIWEIVRIDGEKEVDVGKYIRLSVWYGTQDRRAPNPFLYYVKRTPDGYRIDWEASLGNNPMSWQAYMAQRPLNPMMFRIKARLASWYHGEFHNAQPDYFSILIVSNLVPDLYGYVKRRSKSGKRMYEILKDGERHHLTVKMRFLPYRRNSPHVLIDTLISENWVID
;
A
#
# COMPACT_ATOMS: atom_id res chain seq x y z
N MET A 1 8.41 -23.56 -4.75
CA MET A 1 7.42 -23.18 -3.70
C MET A 1 6.88 -21.77 -3.90
N LEU A 2 7.72 -20.72 -3.96
CA LEU A 2 7.28 -19.33 -4.22
C LEU A 2 6.42 -19.16 -5.49
N ARG A 3 6.76 -19.86 -6.58
CA ARG A 3 6.02 -19.81 -7.86
C ARG A 3 4.54 -20.20 -7.71
N ARG A 4 4.23 -21.23 -6.89
CA ARG A 4 2.84 -21.67 -6.63
C ARG A 4 2.07 -20.66 -5.77
N ILE A 5 2.69 -20.12 -4.72
CA ILE A 5 2.09 -19.10 -3.85
C ILE A 5 1.70 -17.83 -4.64
N LEU A 6 2.54 -17.47 -5.61
CA LEU A 6 2.31 -16.30 -6.46
C LEU A 6 1.20 -16.52 -7.51
N LEU A 7 1.09 -17.73 -8.04
CA LEU A 7 -0.03 -18.15 -8.90
C LEU A 7 -1.35 -18.06 -8.14
N VAL A 8 -1.37 -18.47 -6.87
CA VAL A 8 -2.54 -18.33 -5.97
C VAL A 8 -2.83 -16.86 -5.62
N ALA A 9 -1.82 -16.01 -5.50
CA ALA A 9 -2.01 -14.58 -5.26
C ALA A 9 -2.63 -13.86 -6.48
N ILE A 10 -2.20 -14.23 -7.68
CA ILE A 10 -2.76 -13.71 -8.94
C ILE A 10 -4.24 -14.13 -9.10
N LEU A 11 -4.57 -15.35 -8.66
CA LEU A 11 -5.91 -15.96 -8.56
C LEU A 11 -6.93 -15.10 -7.81
N VAL A 12 -6.57 -14.64 -6.61
CA VAL A 12 -7.49 -13.88 -5.75
C VAL A 12 -7.74 -12.48 -6.32
N LEU A 13 -6.76 -11.90 -7.02
CA LEU A 13 -6.91 -10.60 -7.68
C LEU A 13 -7.76 -10.65 -8.95
N SER A 14 -7.70 -11.73 -9.74
CA SER A 14 -8.44 -11.83 -11.01
C SER A 14 -9.89 -12.26 -10.84
N VAL A 15 -10.21 -13.02 -9.80
CA VAL A 15 -11.56 -13.59 -9.59
C VAL A 15 -12.37 -12.81 -8.56
N GLY A 16 -11.75 -11.91 -7.78
CA GLY A 16 -12.45 -11.07 -6.82
C GLY A 16 -13.36 -11.89 -5.91
N CYS A 17 -12.82 -12.89 -5.21
CA CYS A 17 -13.65 -13.75 -4.37
C CYS A 17 -12.91 -14.33 -3.17
N GLU A 18 -13.52 -14.17 -1.99
CA GLU A 18 -13.28 -14.96 -0.79
C GLU A 18 -13.46 -16.47 -1.08
N GLN A 19 -12.58 -17.28 -0.48
CA GLN A 19 -12.76 -18.71 -0.17
C GLN A 19 -13.46 -19.56 -1.25
N GLN A 20 -12.79 -19.80 -2.38
CA GLN A 20 -13.19 -20.85 -3.32
C GLN A 20 -12.50 -22.19 -2.95
N PRO A 21 -13.18 -23.34 -3.10
CA PRO A 21 -12.57 -24.68 -2.98
C PRO A 21 -11.39 -24.90 -3.94
N GLU A 22 -10.39 -25.68 -3.51
CA GLU A 22 -9.10 -25.87 -4.20
C GLU A 22 -9.27 -26.54 -5.60
N ASP A 23 -10.28 -27.38 -5.76
CA ASP A 23 -10.65 -28.06 -7.02
C ASP A 23 -11.28 -27.10 -8.05
N VAL A 24 -12.16 -26.19 -7.61
CA VAL A 24 -12.76 -25.14 -8.48
C VAL A 24 -11.69 -24.20 -9.02
N VAL A 25 -10.69 -23.94 -8.17
CA VAL A 25 -9.52 -23.18 -8.54
C VAL A 25 -8.72 -23.91 -9.63
N GLU A 26 -8.35 -25.18 -9.42
CA GLU A 26 -7.56 -25.96 -10.39
C GLU A 26 -8.25 -26.12 -11.76
N ASP A 27 -9.55 -26.37 -11.80
CA ASP A 27 -10.31 -26.48 -13.06
C ASP A 27 -10.40 -25.16 -13.81
N TYR A 28 -10.59 -24.04 -13.09
CA TYR A 28 -10.52 -22.70 -13.68
C TYR A 28 -9.16 -22.47 -14.35
N PHE A 29 -8.05 -22.93 -13.75
CA PHE A 29 -6.73 -22.86 -14.38
C PHE A 29 -6.60 -23.77 -15.60
N ALA A 30 -7.02 -25.02 -15.54
CA ALA A 30 -6.90 -25.92 -16.68
C ALA A 30 -7.64 -25.37 -17.92
N GLU A 31 -8.72 -24.63 -17.70
CA GLU A 31 -9.49 -23.95 -18.75
C GLU A 31 -8.88 -22.59 -19.16
N HIS A 32 -8.39 -21.78 -18.20
CA HIS A 32 -7.82 -20.46 -18.47
C HIS A 32 -6.37 -20.48 -18.95
N GLU A 33 -5.56 -21.49 -18.58
CA GLU A 33 -4.21 -21.74 -19.09
C GLU A 33 -4.25 -22.11 -20.59
N LYS A 34 -5.35 -22.76 -21.03
CA LYS A 34 -5.63 -23.00 -22.45
C LYS A 34 -6.11 -21.74 -23.17
N ARG A 35 -6.86 -20.86 -22.48
CA ARG A 35 -7.57 -19.71 -23.08
C ARG A 35 -6.75 -18.41 -23.07
N TYR A 36 -5.92 -18.23 -22.07
CA TYR A 36 -5.00 -17.13 -21.88
C TYR A 36 -3.61 -17.74 -21.77
N LYS A 37 -2.69 -17.44 -22.71
CA LYS A 37 -1.27 -17.70 -22.50
C LYS A 37 -0.83 -16.88 -21.28
N ILE A 38 -0.95 -17.41 -20.08
CA ILE A 38 -0.56 -16.73 -18.84
C ILE A 38 0.97 -16.77 -18.79
N TRP A 39 1.58 -15.60 -18.83
CA TRP A 39 3.01 -15.47 -19.13
C TRP A 39 3.91 -15.61 -17.90
N GLU A 40 4.95 -16.41 -18.06
CA GLU A 40 5.90 -16.84 -17.06
C GLU A 40 7.10 -15.89 -16.86
N ILE A 41 6.92 -14.67 -16.33
CA ILE A 41 8.08 -13.93 -15.78
C ILE A 41 7.75 -13.38 -14.39
N VAL A 42 7.78 -14.27 -13.41
CA VAL A 42 7.89 -13.89 -12.00
C VAL A 42 9.35 -13.50 -11.75
N ARG A 43 9.65 -12.20 -11.80
CA ARG A 43 10.94 -11.66 -11.33
C ARG A 43 10.79 -11.21 -9.89
N ILE A 44 11.40 -11.96 -8.98
CA ILE A 44 11.51 -11.56 -7.59
C ILE A 44 12.66 -10.58 -7.49
N ASP A 45 12.33 -9.30 -7.36
CA ASP A 45 13.29 -8.25 -7.06
C ASP A 45 13.39 -8.12 -5.53
N GLY A 46 14.48 -8.60 -4.93
CA GLY A 46 14.68 -8.57 -3.47
C GLY A 46 15.89 -9.37 -2.99
N GLU A 47 16.21 -9.28 -1.69
CA GLU A 47 17.23 -10.12 -1.05
C GLU A 47 16.87 -11.60 -1.20
N LYS A 48 17.86 -12.42 -1.58
CA LYS A 48 17.65 -13.86 -1.87
C LYS A 48 17.53 -14.71 -0.60
N GLU A 49 18.06 -14.20 0.51
CA GLU A 49 18.00 -14.84 1.82
C GLU A 49 17.42 -13.84 2.82
N VAL A 50 16.40 -14.29 3.55
CA VAL A 50 15.59 -13.47 4.43
C VAL A 50 15.43 -14.25 5.72
N ASP A 51 15.78 -13.64 6.84
CA ASP A 51 15.65 -14.28 8.14
C ASP A 51 14.18 -14.60 8.45
N VAL A 52 13.97 -15.69 9.19
CA VAL A 52 12.64 -16.04 9.71
C VAL A 52 12.10 -14.86 10.54
N GLY A 53 10.86 -14.49 10.29
CA GLY A 53 10.18 -13.35 10.89
C GLY A 53 10.30 -12.05 10.09
N LYS A 54 11.20 -11.97 9.11
CA LYS A 54 11.37 -10.77 8.27
C LYS A 54 10.44 -10.77 7.06
N TYR A 55 10.13 -9.57 6.60
CA TYR A 55 9.33 -9.32 5.41
C TYR A 55 10.20 -8.92 4.23
N ILE A 56 9.82 -9.39 3.05
CA ILE A 56 10.29 -8.88 1.77
C ILE A 56 9.13 -8.35 0.95
N ARG A 57 9.44 -7.39 0.06
CA ARG A 57 8.52 -6.92 -0.96
C ARG A 57 8.85 -7.62 -2.28
N LEU A 58 7.89 -8.35 -2.84
CA LEU A 58 8.00 -9.00 -4.13
C LEU A 58 7.33 -8.13 -5.19
N SER A 59 8.08 -7.79 -6.23
CA SER A 59 7.51 -7.31 -7.49
C SER A 59 7.08 -8.50 -8.33
N VAL A 60 5.88 -8.45 -8.89
CA VAL A 60 5.32 -9.51 -9.73
C VAL A 60 4.89 -8.91 -11.04
N TRP A 61 5.69 -9.19 -12.06
CA TRP A 61 5.45 -8.75 -13.41
C TRP A 61 4.59 -9.77 -14.13
N TYR A 62 3.59 -9.29 -14.87
CA TYR A 62 2.79 -10.10 -15.77
C TYR A 62 2.78 -9.43 -17.15
N GLY A 63 2.73 -10.24 -18.20
CA GLY A 63 2.74 -9.75 -19.58
C GLY A 63 3.50 -10.66 -20.51
N THR A 64 3.31 -10.48 -21.80
CA THR A 64 3.95 -11.30 -22.84
C THR A 64 5.44 -10.99 -22.94
N GLN A 65 6.19 -11.88 -23.60
CA GLN A 65 7.59 -11.63 -23.96
C GLN A 65 7.76 -10.28 -24.68
N ASP A 66 6.73 -9.84 -25.42
CA ASP A 66 6.68 -8.62 -26.22
C ASP A 66 5.87 -7.47 -25.59
N ARG A 67 5.09 -7.72 -24.53
CA ARG A 67 4.20 -6.73 -23.90
C ARG A 67 4.14 -6.93 -22.39
N ARG A 68 4.92 -6.15 -21.65
CA ARG A 68 4.81 -6.09 -20.18
C ARG A 68 3.66 -5.22 -19.75
N ALA A 69 2.99 -5.59 -18.65
CA ALA A 69 2.21 -4.63 -17.90
C ALA A 69 3.13 -3.45 -17.48
N PRO A 70 2.65 -2.21 -17.53
CA PRO A 70 3.48 -1.04 -17.25
C PRO A 70 3.97 -1.01 -15.80
N ASN A 71 3.28 -1.70 -14.88
CA ASN A 71 3.63 -1.74 -13.45
C ASN A 71 3.52 -3.17 -12.90
N PRO A 72 4.43 -3.59 -12.00
CA PRO A 72 4.32 -4.86 -11.31
C PRO A 72 3.24 -4.81 -10.22
N PHE A 73 2.64 -5.95 -9.92
CA PHE A 73 1.94 -6.14 -8.65
C PHE A 73 2.97 -6.25 -7.52
N LEU A 74 2.69 -5.60 -6.39
CA LEU A 74 3.58 -5.62 -5.22
C LEU A 74 2.94 -6.48 -4.14
N TYR A 75 3.66 -7.49 -3.66
CA TYR A 75 3.25 -8.31 -2.53
C TYR A 75 4.23 -8.19 -1.38
N TYR A 76 3.71 -8.16 -0.16
CA TYR A 76 4.49 -8.28 1.06
C TYR A 76 4.47 -9.72 1.51
N VAL A 77 5.65 -10.28 1.75
CA VAL A 77 5.81 -11.70 2.06
C VAL A 77 6.70 -11.86 3.28
N LYS A 78 6.21 -12.58 4.29
CA LYS A 78 6.95 -12.92 5.50
C LYS A 78 7.63 -14.27 5.35
N ARG A 79 8.91 -14.37 5.74
CA ARG A 79 9.56 -15.66 5.94
C ARG A 79 9.09 -16.26 7.26
N THR A 80 8.48 -17.44 7.22
CA THR A 80 8.11 -18.24 8.38
C THR A 80 8.97 -19.50 8.45
N PRO A 81 8.99 -20.23 9.58
CA PRO A 81 9.66 -21.54 9.66
C PRO A 81 9.16 -22.51 8.56
N ASP A 82 7.84 -22.51 8.31
CA ASP A 82 7.18 -23.43 7.36
C ASP A 82 7.18 -22.96 5.89
N GLY A 83 7.89 -21.87 5.57
CA GLY A 83 7.92 -21.35 4.20
C GLY A 83 7.80 -19.83 4.11
N TYR A 84 7.31 -19.36 2.98
CA TYR A 84 6.94 -17.96 2.80
C TYR A 84 5.41 -17.85 2.89
N ARG A 85 4.91 -16.74 3.45
CA ARG A 85 3.49 -16.43 3.56
C ARG A 85 3.24 -15.00 3.08
N ILE A 86 2.21 -14.79 2.28
CA ILE A 86 1.82 -13.46 1.80
C ILE A 86 1.00 -12.78 2.90
N ASP A 87 1.31 -11.52 3.18
CA ASP A 87 0.46 -10.62 3.96
C ASP A 87 -0.50 -9.93 2.99
N TRP A 88 -1.71 -10.46 2.90
CA TRP A 88 -2.68 -10.07 1.88
C TRP A 88 -3.16 -8.64 2.12
N GLU A 89 -3.42 -8.30 3.39
CA GLU A 89 -3.87 -7.00 3.82
C GLU A 89 -2.84 -5.91 3.52
N ALA A 90 -1.56 -6.16 3.79
CA ALA A 90 -0.48 -5.26 3.41
C ALA A 90 -0.33 -5.19 1.89
N SER A 91 -0.43 -6.30 1.17
CA SER A 91 -0.25 -6.35 -0.30
C SER A 91 -1.35 -5.58 -1.04
N LEU A 92 -2.59 -5.65 -0.55
CA LEU A 92 -3.71 -4.90 -1.10
C LEU A 92 -3.79 -3.45 -0.59
N GLY A 93 -3.00 -3.09 0.42
CA GLY A 93 -3.14 -1.79 1.08
C GLY A 93 -4.48 -1.63 1.80
N ASN A 94 -5.07 -2.74 2.29
CA ASN A 94 -6.35 -2.72 2.98
C ASN A 94 -6.26 -1.87 4.24
N ASN A 95 -7.30 -1.07 4.49
CA ASN A 95 -7.39 -0.20 5.65
C ASN A 95 -8.55 -0.63 6.55
N PRO A 96 -8.47 -0.42 7.89
CA PRO A 96 -9.58 -0.73 8.81
C PRO A 96 -10.90 -0.03 8.44
N MET A 97 -10.81 1.12 7.77
CA MET A 97 -11.95 1.85 7.21
C MET A 97 -11.66 2.11 5.73
N SER A 98 -12.66 1.95 4.87
CA SER A 98 -12.51 2.28 3.45
C SER A 98 -12.25 3.77 3.26
N TRP A 99 -11.55 4.14 2.19
CA TRP A 99 -11.30 5.54 1.87
C TRP A 99 -12.58 6.35 1.70
N GLN A 100 -13.60 5.77 1.06
CA GLN A 100 -14.90 6.42 0.86
C GLN A 100 -15.59 6.69 2.21
N ALA A 101 -15.60 5.71 3.11
CA ALA A 101 -16.18 5.88 4.45
C ALA A 101 -15.39 6.91 5.26
N TYR A 102 -14.05 6.90 5.18
CA TYR A 102 -13.20 7.86 5.87
C TYR A 102 -13.45 9.30 5.40
N MET A 103 -13.56 9.50 4.08
CA MET A 103 -13.87 10.81 3.50
C MET A 103 -15.28 11.30 3.85
N ALA A 104 -16.25 10.39 3.95
CA ALA A 104 -17.63 10.72 4.30
C ALA A 104 -17.81 11.00 5.81
N GLN A 105 -17.26 10.15 6.66
CA GLN A 105 -17.41 10.23 8.12
C GLN A 105 -16.49 11.27 8.76
N ARG A 106 -15.36 11.57 8.10
CA ARG A 106 -14.38 12.57 8.53
C ARG A 106 -13.98 12.42 10.00
N PRO A 107 -13.46 11.25 10.41
CA PRO A 107 -13.23 10.95 11.82
C PRO A 107 -12.21 11.92 12.42
N LEU A 108 -12.52 12.38 13.64
CA LEU A 108 -11.63 13.23 14.44
C LEU A 108 -10.64 12.42 15.26
N ASN A 109 -10.92 11.14 15.47
CA ASN A 109 -9.98 10.22 16.13
C ASN A 109 -8.95 9.71 15.11
N PRO A 110 -7.66 9.62 15.47
CA PRO A 110 -6.63 9.12 14.58
C PRO A 110 -6.90 7.67 14.14
N MET A 111 -7.05 7.45 12.85
CA MET A 111 -7.25 6.14 12.24
C MET A 111 -6.06 5.71 11.42
N MET A 112 -5.74 4.41 11.46
CA MET A 112 -4.61 3.86 10.75
C MET A 112 -4.91 3.70 9.25
N PHE A 113 -3.97 4.14 8.41
CA PHE A 113 -4.04 3.99 6.96
C PHE A 113 -2.68 3.63 6.37
N ARG A 114 -2.70 2.65 5.46
CA ARG A 114 -1.68 2.34 4.48
C ARG A 114 -1.83 3.30 3.31
N ILE A 115 -0.82 4.14 3.10
CA ILE A 115 -0.82 5.21 2.11
C ILE A 115 0.36 5.08 1.15
N LYS A 116 0.19 5.55 -0.10
CA LYS A 116 1.34 5.92 -0.95
C LYS A 116 1.53 7.42 -0.84
N ALA A 117 2.72 7.87 -0.48
CA ALA A 117 2.96 9.26 -0.15
C ALA A 117 4.28 9.79 -0.71
N ARG A 118 4.33 11.09 -0.99
CA ARG A 118 5.56 11.83 -1.32
C ARG A 118 5.54 13.21 -0.66
N LEU A 119 6.72 13.80 -0.49
CA LEU A 119 6.83 15.16 0.04
C LEU A 119 6.20 16.16 -0.95
N ALA A 120 5.48 17.16 -0.43
CA ALA A 120 4.84 18.21 -1.20
C ALA A 120 5.17 19.60 -0.65
N SER A 121 4.91 20.61 -1.46
CA SER A 121 5.09 22.03 -1.13
C SER A 121 3.77 22.81 -1.10
N TRP A 122 2.63 22.10 -1.07
CA TRP A 122 1.29 22.69 -1.14
C TRP A 122 0.74 22.95 0.27
N TYR A 123 0.42 24.22 0.56
CA TYR A 123 -0.11 24.67 1.84
C TYR A 123 -1.34 25.54 1.60
N HIS A 124 -2.53 25.01 1.90
CA HIS A 124 -3.81 25.67 1.64
C HIS A 124 -4.75 25.57 2.84
N GLY A 125 -5.81 26.39 2.81
CA GLY A 125 -6.82 26.44 3.86
C GLY A 125 -6.19 26.80 5.20
N GLU A 126 -6.46 25.97 6.20
CA GLU A 126 -5.93 26.11 7.56
C GLU A 126 -4.40 25.93 7.67
N PHE A 127 -3.76 25.38 6.64
CA PHE A 127 -2.32 25.18 6.61
C PHE A 127 -1.56 26.22 5.78
N HIS A 128 -2.22 27.24 5.22
CA HIS A 128 -1.61 28.19 4.28
C HIS A 128 -0.28 28.79 4.76
N ASN A 129 -0.16 29.14 6.05
CA ASN A 129 1.07 29.69 6.65
C ASN A 129 1.78 28.70 7.58
N ALA A 130 1.49 27.41 7.47
CA ALA A 130 1.93 26.40 8.42
C ALA A 130 3.26 25.73 8.03
N GLN A 131 3.89 26.15 6.92
CA GLN A 131 5.17 25.62 6.44
C GLN A 131 6.31 25.62 7.49
N PRO A 132 6.43 26.60 8.41
CA PRO A 132 7.44 26.55 9.47
C PRO A 132 7.24 25.39 10.46
N ASP A 133 5.99 24.92 10.62
CA ASP A 133 5.59 23.98 11.66
C ASP A 133 5.20 22.59 11.12
N TYR A 134 4.81 22.50 9.85
CA TYR A 134 4.32 21.27 9.22
C TYR A 134 5.06 20.95 7.92
N PHE A 135 5.22 19.66 7.64
CA PHE A 135 5.48 19.17 6.30
C PHE A 135 4.15 18.85 5.62
N SER A 136 4.03 19.25 4.35
CA SER A 136 2.93 18.85 3.48
C SER A 136 3.29 17.55 2.77
N ILE A 137 2.39 16.58 2.82
CA ILE A 137 2.54 15.23 2.28
C ILE A 137 1.42 15.00 1.28
N LEU A 138 1.76 14.73 0.02
CA LEU A 138 0.78 14.28 -0.97
C LEU A 138 0.51 12.80 -0.77
N ILE A 139 -0.73 12.45 -0.48
CA ILE A 139 -1.24 11.08 -0.37
C ILE A 139 -1.92 10.73 -1.69
N VAL A 140 -1.36 9.75 -2.38
CA VAL A 140 -1.83 9.30 -3.69
C VAL A 140 -2.73 8.08 -3.52
N SER A 141 -3.92 8.13 -4.12
CA SER A 141 -4.88 7.03 -4.08
C SER A 141 -5.52 6.83 -5.46
N ASN A 142 -5.80 5.57 -5.81
CA ASN A 142 -6.60 5.25 -6.99
C ASN A 142 -8.10 5.18 -6.68
N LEU A 143 -8.47 5.26 -5.39
CA LEU A 143 -9.84 5.04 -4.90
C LEU A 143 -10.57 6.34 -4.54
N VAL A 144 -9.81 7.39 -4.25
CA VAL A 144 -10.28 8.73 -3.93
C VAL A 144 -9.35 9.76 -4.56
N PRO A 145 -9.78 11.01 -4.78
CA PRO A 145 -8.89 12.08 -5.19
C PRO A 145 -7.69 12.20 -4.24
N ASP A 146 -6.55 12.63 -4.79
CA ASP A 146 -5.35 12.86 -4.01
C ASP A 146 -5.62 13.79 -2.81
N LEU A 147 -5.02 13.44 -1.67
CA LEU A 147 -5.20 14.17 -0.41
C LEU A 147 -3.89 14.82 0.01
N TYR A 148 -4.01 15.95 0.69
CA TYR A 148 -2.88 16.57 1.36
C TYR A 148 -2.97 16.31 2.86
N GLY A 149 -1.98 15.56 3.35
CA GLY A 149 -1.76 15.33 4.76
C GLY A 149 -0.68 16.28 5.31
N TYR A 150 -0.83 16.68 6.57
CA TYR A 150 0.15 17.55 7.23
C TYR A 150 0.67 16.89 8.50
N VAL A 151 2.00 16.91 8.68
CA VAL A 151 2.67 16.32 9.85
C VAL A 151 3.57 17.36 10.50
N LYS A 152 3.55 17.46 11.84
CA LYS A 152 4.39 18.43 12.57
C LYS A 152 5.88 18.15 12.33
N ARG A 153 6.63 19.14 11.83
CA ARG A 153 8.06 19.03 11.47
C ARG A 153 8.93 18.58 12.64
N ARG A 154 8.65 19.12 13.82
CA ARG A 154 9.44 18.83 15.04
C ARG A 154 9.07 17.51 15.71
N SER A 155 7.97 16.86 15.31
CA SER A 155 7.56 15.57 15.87
C SER A 155 8.49 14.43 15.41
N LYS A 156 8.56 13.34 16.18
CA LYS A 156 9.32 12.14 15.81
C LYS A 156 8.87 11.62 14.43
N SER A 157 7.56 11.53 14.22
CA SER A 157 6.99 11.08 12.95
C SER A 157 7.29 12.03 11.80
N GLY A 158 7.19 13.35 12.01
CA GLY A 158 7.49 14.33 10.95
C GLY A 158 8.96 14.31 10.52
N LYS A 159 9.90 14.21 11.47
CA LYS A 159 11.33 14.04 11.16
C LYS A 159 11.57 12.76 10.37
N ARG A 160 11.01 11.63 10.82
CA ARG A 160 11.23 10.34 10.14
C ARG A 160 10.59 10.29 8.76
N MET A 161 9.35 10.79 8.62
CA MET A 161 8.69 10.89 7.31
C MET A 161 9.46 11.80 6.36
N TYR A 162 10.02 12.91 6.83
CA TYR A 162 10.89 13.74 5.98
C TYR A 162 12.10 12.96 5.48
N GLU A 163 12.80 12.24 6.34
CA GLU A 163 13.96 11.43 5.92
C GLU A 163 13.62 10.38 4.87
N ILE A 164 12.41 9.78 4.93
CA ILE A 164 11.95 8.79 3.96
C ILE A 164 11.55 9.46 2.64
N LEU A 165 10.84 10.59 2.71
CA LEU A 165 10.19 11.21 1.55
C LEU A 165 11.02 12.32 0.88
N LYS A 166 12.19 12.67 1.42
CA LYS A 166 13.04 13.76 0.90
C LYS A 166 13.63 13.50 -0.48
N ASP A 167 13.60 12.25 -0.95
CA ASP A 167 13.99 11.89 -2.33
C ASP A 167 12.97 12.35 -3.38
N GLY A 168 11.78 12.78 -2.96
CA GLY A 168 10.70 13.25 -3.83
C GLY A 168 9.85 12.14 -4.44
N GLU A 169 10.22 10.88 -4.22
CA GLU A 169 9.55 9.71 -4.76
C GLU A 169 8.35 9.27 -3.92
N ARG A 170 7.53 8.37 -4.47
CA ARG A 170 6.38 7.79 -3.77
C ARG A 170 6.83 6.60 -2.93
N HIS A 171 6.56 6.67 -1.63
CA HIS A 171 6.82 5.60 -0.67
C HIS A 171 5.53 5.04 -0.10
N HIS A 172 5.54 3.74 0.22
CA HIS A 172 4.49 3.12 1.01
C HIS A 172 4.74 3.44 2.47
N LEU A 173 3.74 3.97 3.19
CA LEU A 173 3.82 4.25 4.61
C LEU A 173 2.55 3.76 5.29
N THR A 174 2.64 3.40 6.57
CA THR A 174 1.47 3.23 7.43
C THR A 174 1.45 4.33 8.46
N VAL A 175 0.36 5.09 8.53
CA VAL A 175 0.21 6.26 9.40
C VAL A 175 -1.08 6.21 10.19
N LYS A 176 -1.17 6.92 11.30
CA LYS A 176 -2.43 7.35 11.90
C LYS A 176 -2.73 8.77 11.46
N MET A 177 -3.93 8.98 10.92
CA MET A 177 -4.39 10.28 10.44
C MET A 177 -5.85 10.54 10.81
N ARG A 178 -6.22 11.81 10.83
CA ARG A 178 -7.58 12.28 11.17
C ARG A 178 -7.90 13.58 10.47
N PHE A 179 -9.18 13.94 10.47
CA PHE A 179 -9.60 15.29 10.13
C PHE A 179 -9.50 16.25 11.31
N LEU A 180 -9.43 17.54 11.01
CA LEU A 180 -9.47 18.59 12.02
C LEU A 180 -10.90 18.90 12.45
N PRO A 181 -11.14 19.12 13.76
CA PRO A 181 -12.45 19.58 14.23
C PRO A 181 -12.74 20.96 13.61
N TYR A 182 -14.00 21.23 13.29
CA TYR A 182 -14.51 22.55 12.83
C TYR A 182 -14.34 22.93 11.35
N ARG A 183 -13.83 22.07 10.48
CA ARG A 183 -13.76 22.34 9.03
C ARG A 183 -14.47 21.24 8.24
N ARG A 184 -15.80 21.29 8.15
CA ARG A 184 -16.62 20.28 7.44
C ARG A 184 -16.21 20.07 5.97
N ASN A 185 -15.63 21.09 5.34
CA ASN A 185 -15.28 21.04 3.91
C ASN A 185 -13.77 21.01 3.61
N SER A 186 -12.88 20.95 4.61
CA SER A 186 -11.44 20.87 4.33
C SER A 186 -11.07 19.44 3.88
N PRO A 187 -10.47 19.23 2.68
CA PRO A 187 -10.02 17.90 2.28
C PRO A 187 -8.70 17.51 2.97
N HIS A 188 -8.17 18.37 3.84
CA HIS A 188 -6.87 18.18 4.47
C HIS A 188 -6.97 17.29 5.72
N VAL A 189 -5.95 16.45 5.91
CA VAL A 189 -5.84 15.56 7.07
C VAL A 189 -4.60 15.89 7.87
N LEU A 190 -4.67 15.67 9.18
CA LEU A 190 -3.50 15.69 10.03
C LEU A 190 -2.97 14.26 10.17
N ILE A 191 -1.67 14.10 9.96
CA ILE A 191 -0.94 12.86 10.22
C ILE A 191 -0.35 12.96 11.62
N ASP A 192 -0.93 12.21 12.56
CA ASP A 192 -0.50 12.25 13.96
C ASP A 192 0.70 11.36 14.22
N THR A 193 0.80 10.21 13.54
CA THR A 193 1.84 9.21 13.84
C THR A 193 2.22 8.42 12.59
N LEU A 194 3.52 8.26 12.36
CA LEU A 194 4.09 7.26 11.47
C LEU A 194 4.16 5.92 12.25
N ILE A 195 3.44 4.91 11.78
CA ILE A 195 3.38 3.58 12.39
C ILE A 195 4.44 2.67 11.76
N SER A 196 4.55 2.68 10.43
CA SER A 196 5.53 1.88 9.69
C SER A 196 5.99 2.59 8.42
N GLU A 197 7.22 2.30 8.01
CA GLU A 197 7.88 2.82 6.79
C GLU A 197 7.50 2.02 5.54
N ASN A 198 6.53 1.13 5.67
CA ASN A 198 5.92 0.35 4.60
C ASN A 198 4.49 -0.03 5.03
N TRP A 199 3.82 -0.91 4.27
CA TRP A 199 2.46 -1.37 4.57
C TRP A 199 2.39 -2.60 5.48
N VAL A 200 3.53 -3.12 5.91
CA VAL A 200 3.63 -4.17 6.92
C VAL A 200 3.68 -3.53 8.30
N ILE A 201 3.00 -4.17 9.25
CA ILE A 201 2.99 -3.79 10.65
C ILE A 201 3.47 -5.01 11.41
N ASP A 202 4.62 -4.89 12.08
CA ASP A 202 5.14 -5.92 13.00
C ASP A 202 4.43 -5.85 14.36
#